data_AF-A0A078I091-F1
#
_entry.id   AF-A0A078I091-F1
#
_cell.length_a   1.000
_cell.length_b   1.000
_cell.length_c   1.000
_cell.angle_alpha   90.00
_cell.angle_beta   90.00
_cell.angle_gamma   90.00
#
_symmetry.space_group_name_H-M   'P 1'
#
loop_
_entity.id
_entity.type
_entity.pdbx_description
1 polymer ?
#
loop_
_entity_poly.entity_id
_entity_poly.type
_entity_poly.pdbx_seq_one_letter_code
_entity_poly.pdbx_strand_id
1 'polypeptide(L)'
;MGFKRGPITPPVRKETLLDSSDLSFCKNHSSQMAALDYLISLESDIFVPTYYGNMAKVVEGHRRFLGFKKTIELKRKFLVDLIDEYYEGLLSWEVFSTRVKASHGTRMGGPKKRLVIPSKPKEEDYFYANPYECLQLLRESNGTSLKETM
;
A
#
# COMPACT_ATOMS: atom_id res chain seq x y z
N MET A 1 11.37 -6.31 35.73
CA MET A 1 11.15 -7.60 35.05
C MET A 1 11.32 -7.37 33.56
N GLY A 2 12.38 -7.88 32.95
CA GLY A 2 12.62 -7.69 31.51
C GLY A 2 11.81 -8.68 30.69
N PHE A 3 10.86 -8.19 29.89
CA PHE A 3 10.11 -9.03 28.95
C PHE A 3 11.06 -9.40 27.79
N LYS A 4 11.37 -10.70 27.63
CA LYS A 4 12.13 -11.17 26.47
C LYS A 4 11.20 -11.13 25.27
N ARG A 5 11.50 -10.30 24.27
CA ARG A 5 10.83 -10.36 22.96
C ARG A 5 10.84 -11.82 22.49
N GLY A 6 9.67 -12.37 22.18
CA GLY A 6 9.57 -13.71 21.60
C GLY A 6 10.36 -13.83 20.30
N PRO A 7 10.61 -15.06 19.81
CA PRO A 7 11.36 -15.25 18.58
C PRO A 7 10.69 -14.51 17.41
N ILE A 8 11.45 -13.62 16.77
CA ILE A 8 11.00 -12.94 15.55
C ILE A 8 11.04 -13.98 14.43
N THR A 9 9.87 -14.34 13.89
CA THR A 9 9.82 -15.17 12.68
C THR A 9 10.52 -14.45 11.54
N PRO A 10 11.44 -15.11 10.81
CA PRO A 10 12.12 -14.48 9.70
C PRO A 10 11.10 -14.02 8.64
N PRO A 11 11.37 -12.91 7.94
CA PRO A 11 10.49 -12.43 6.89
C PRO A 11 10.40 -13.48 5.78
N VAL A 12 9.17 -13.79 5.37
CA VAL A 12 8.89 -14.63 4.20
C VAL A 12 9.36 -13.88 2.96
N ARG A 13 10.10 -14.57 2.08
CA ARG A 13 10.63 -14.02 0.82
C ARG A 13 10.09 -14.80 -0.37
N LYS A 14 10.23 -14.25 -1.57
CA LYS A 14 9.80 -14.95 -2.79
C LYS A 14 10.55 -16.27 -2.98
N GLU A 15 11.84 -16.28 -2.63
CA GLU A 15 12.69 -17.47 -2.68
C GLU A 15 12.27 -18.56 -1.68
N THR A 16 11.47 -18.20 -0.67
CA THR A 16 10.87 -19.17 0.27
C THR A 16 9.49 -19.66 -0.16
N LEU A 17 8.85 -19.00 -1.13
CA LEU A 17 7.50 -19.31 -1.59
C LEU A 17 7.46 -20.00 -2.96
N LEU A 18 8.48 -19.77 -3.80
CA LEU A 18 8.53 -20.23 -5.19
C LEU A 18 9.70 -21.18 -5.40
N ASP A 19 9.51 -22.10 -6.34
CA ASP A 19 10.59 -22.99 -6.74
C ASP A 19 11.70 -22.24 -7.47
N SER A 20 12.90 -22.81 -7.38
CA SER A 20 14.09 -22.20 -7.94
C SER A 20 14.03 -22.07 -9.48
N SER A 21 13.25 -22.93 -10.14
CA SER A 21 12.95 -22.91 -11.58
C SER A 21 12.06 -21.72 -11.94
N ASP A 22 11.06 -21.42 -11.11
CA ASP A 22 10.10 -20.35 -11.37
C ASP A 22 10.76 -18.97 -11.28
N LEU A 23 11.77 -18.84 -10.42
CA LEU A 23 12.55 -17.61 -10.29
C LEU A 23 13.73 -17.52 -11.26
N SER A 24 14.01 -18.57 -12.04
CA SER A 24 15.23 -18.67 -12.86
C SER A 24 15.42 -17.49 -13.82
N PHE A 25 14.32 -17.00 -14.41
CA PHE A 25 14.36 -15.89 -15.35
C PHE A 25 14.69 -14.55 -14.68
N CYS A 26 14.37 -14.35 -13.40
CA CYS A 26 14.59 -13.09 -12.67
C CYS A 26 15.84 -13.06 -11.77
N LYS A 27 16.42 -14.21 -11.40
CA LYS A 27 17.41 -14.33 -10.32
C LYS A 27 18.59 -13.34 -10.37
N ASN A 28 19.04 -12.96 -11.57
CA ASN A 28 20.17 -12.04 -11.77
C ASN A 28 19.74 -10.68 -12.35
N HIS A 29 18.44 -10.41 -12.40
CA HIS A 29 17.86 -9.21 -12.99
C HIS A 29 17.03 -8.47 -11.95
N SER A 30 17.67 -7.56 -11.22
CA SER A 30 17.04 -6.79 -10.13
C SER A 30 15.79 -6.04 -10.59
N SER A 31 15.79 -5.50 -11.81
CA SER A 31 14.63 -4.84 -12.40
C SER A 31 13.45 -5.78 -12.63
N GLN A 32 13.71 -7.02 -13.04
CA GLN A 32 12.66 -8.03 -13.23
C GLN A 32 12.13 -8.56 -11.90
N MET A 33 13.01 -8.74 -10.90
CA MET A 33 12.60 -9.05 -9.53
C MET A 33 11.68 -7.95 -8.97
N ALA A 34 12.01 -6.68 -9.20
CA ALA A 34 11.17 -5.56 -8.80
C ALA A 34 9.85 -5.50 -9.58
N ALA A 35 9.84 -5.86 -10.87
CA ALA A 35 8.60 -5.99 -11.64
C ALA A 35 7.70 -7.10 -11.07
N LEU A 36 8.27 -8.20 -10.58
CA LEU A 36 7.51 -9.24 -9.89
C LEU A 36 6.92 -8.73 -8.55
N ASP A 37 7.67 -7.94 -7.77
CA ASP A 37 7.11 -7.26 -6.57
C ASP A 37 5.92 -6.37 -6.93
N TYR A 38 6.02 -5.67 -8.06
CA TYR A 38 4.98 -4.77 -8.55
C TYR A 38 3.69 -5.52 -8.86
N LEU A 39 3.79 -6.57 -9.67
CA LEU A 39 2.64 -7.37 -10.09
C LEU A 39 1.95 -8.04 -8.90
N ILE A 40 2.73 -8.65 -8.00
CA ILE A 40 2.19 -9.26 -6.77
C ILE A 40 1.49 -8.20 -5.91
N SER A 41 2.10 -7.03 -5.73
CA SER A 41 1.50 -5.94 -4.96
C SER A 41 0.25 -5.35 -5.60
N LEU A 42 0.14 -5.43 -6.93
CA LEU A 42 -1.04 -4.97 -7.68
C LEU A 42 -2.20 -5.97 -7.56
N GLU A 43 -1.91 -7.26 -7.61
CA GLU A 43 -2.91 -8.33 -7.56
C GLU A 43 -3.29 -8.75 -6.13
N SER A 44 -2.54 -8.33 -5.11
CA SER A 44 -2.91 -8.62 -3.73
C SER A 44 -4.23 -7.96 -3.30
N ASP A 45 -4.98 -8.62 -2.43
CA ASP A 45 -6.20 -8.07 -1.84
C ASP A 45 -5.92 -6.78 -1.04
N ILE A 46 -4.82 -6.80 -0.29
CA ILE A 46 -4.38 -5.71 0.57
C ILE A 46 -2.91 -5.42 0.28
N PHE A 47 -2.59 -4.15 0.09
CA PHE A 47 -1.21 -3.66 0.00
C PHE A 47 -0.87 -2.76 1.18
N VAL A 48 0.25 -3.00 1.84
CA VAL A 48 0.71 -2.22 3.01
C VAL A 48 2.18 -1.84 2.81
N PRO A 49 2.48 -0.66 2.25
CA PRO A 49 3.86 -0.23 2.07
C PRO A 49 4.51 0.17 3.40
N THR A 50 5.72 -0.32 3.66
CA THR A 50 6.52 0.03 4.85
C THR A 50 7.22 1.37 4.74
N TYR A 51 7.45 1.86 3.51
CA TYR A 51 8.02 3.17 3.24
C TYR A 51 7.40 3.76 1.97
N TYR A 52 7.13 5.06 2.01
CA TYR A 52 6.48 5.77 0.91
C TYR A 52 7.52 6.22 -0.15
N GLY A 53 8.16 5.24 -0.80
CA GLY A 53 9.11 5.45 -1.89
C GLY A 53 8.46 5.39 -3.27
N ASN A 54 9.27 5.48 -4.33
CA ASN A 54 8.78 5.46 -5.72
C ASN A 54 7.96 4.22 -6.05
N MET A 55 8.41 3.04 -5.61
CA MET A 55 7.66 1.78 -5.81
C MET A 55 6.27 1.82 -5.16
N ALA A 56 6.19 2.27 -3.90
CA ALA A 56 4.93 2.39 -3.19
C ALA A 56 3.98 3.37 -3.88
N LYS A 57 4.50 4.51 -4.33
CA LYS A 57 3.74 5.53 -5.09
C LYS A 57 3.14 4.94 -6.37
N VAL A 58 3.94 4.24 -7.18
CA VAL A 58 3.46 3.67 -8.45
C VAL A 58 2.43 2.56 -8.21
N VAL A 59 2.67 1.65 -7.27
CA VAL A 59 1.70 0.61 -6.90
C VAL A 59 0.40 1.22 -6.40
N GLU A 60 0.46 2.17 -5.47
CA GLU A 60 -0.72 2.81 -4.89
C GLU A 60 -1.52 3.58 -5.96
N GLY A 61 -0.84 4.32 -6.85
CA GLY A 61 -1.49 5.02 -7.95
C GLY A 61 -2.23 4.08 -8.89
N HIS A 62 -1.61 2.94 -9.25
CA HIS A 62 -2.25 1.95 -10.11
C HIS A 62 -3.40 1.22 -9.40
N ARG A 63 -3.22 0.82 -8.13
CA ARG A 63 -4.29 0.25 -7.29
C ARG A 63 -5.48 1.21 -7.15
N ARG A 64 -5.22 2.51 -7.04
CA ARG A 64 -6.26 3.56 -7.02
C ARG A 64 -7.01 3.63 -8.35
N PHE A 65 -6.30 3.56 -9.47
CA PHE A 65 -6.88 3.55 -10.82
C PHE A 65 -7.77 2.32 -11.06
N LEU A 66 -7.35 1.14 -10.61
CA LEU A 66 -8.10 -0.12 -10.73
C LEU A 66 -9.27 -0.24 -9.71
N GLY A 67 -10.00 0.87 -9.48
CA GLY A 67 -11.19 0.86 -8.63
C GLY A 67 -10.89 0.90 -7.13
N PHE A 68 -9.85 1.63 -6.70
CA PHE A 68 -9.52 1.82 -5.28
C PHE A 68 -9.19 0.52 -4.53
N LYS A 69 -8.37 -0.36 -5.13
CA LYS A 69 -7.89 -1.58 -4.45
C LYS A 69 -7.26 -1.22 -3.10
N LYS A 70 -7.61 -1.97 -2.05
CA LYS A 70 -7.33 -1.62 -0.65
C LYS A 70 -5.84 -1.44 -0.39
N THR A 71 -5.46 -0.25 0.07
CA THR A 71 -4.05 0.10 0.35
C THR A 71 -3.95 0.81 1.69
N ILE A 72 -3.18 0.28 2.64
CA ILE A 72 -3.11 0.82 4.01
C ILE A 72 -1.84 1.65 4.18
N GLU A 73 -1.98 2.97 4.26
CA GLU A 73 -0.85 3.87 4.49
C GLU A 73 -0.56 3.98 6.00
N LEU A 74 0.51 3.35 6.47
CA LEU A 74 0.80 3.26 7.90
C LEU A 74 1.23 4.59 8.54
N LYS A 75 0.65 4.92 9.70
CA LYS A 75 1.22 5.88 10.65
C LYS A 75 2.31 5.20 11.47
N ARG A 76 3.46 4.98 10.84
CA ARG A 76 4.52 4.09 11.35
C ARG A 76 4.98 4.39 12.77
N LYS A 77 5.27 5.66 13.10
CA LYS A 77 5.69 6.05 14.45
C LYS A 77 4.64 5.68 15.50
N PHE A 78 3.41 6.13 15.29
CA PHE A 78 2.27 5.80 16.13
C PHE A 78 2.05 4.28 16.27
N LEU A 79 2.23 3.51 15.19
CA LEU A 79 2.09 2.06 15.24
C LEU A 79 3.22 1.41 16.06
N VAL A 80 4.46 1.89 15.94
CA VAL A 80 5.59 1.40 16.75
C VAL A 80 5.33 1.68 18.23
N ASP A 81 4.93 2.91 18.57
CA ASP A 81 4.62 3.29 19.96
C ASP A 81 3.51 2.41 20.56
N LEU A 82 2.43 2.17 19.80
CA LEU A 82 1.35 1.27 20.22
C LEU A 82 1.79 -0.19 20.37
N ILE A 83 2.69 -0.65 19.50
CA ILE A 83 3.23 -2.02 19.57
C ILE A 83 4.07 -2.17 20.84
N ASP A 84 4.89 -1.16 21.17
CA ASP A 84 5.68 -1.16 22.39
C ASP A 84 4.79 -1.14 23.64
N GLU A 85 3.78 -0.25 23.71
CA GLU A 85 2.80 -0.23 24.81
C GLU A 85 2.08 -1.59 24.97
N TYR A 86 1.73 -2.25 23.86
CA TYR A 86 1.10 -3.57 23.88
C TYR A 86 2.05 -4.65 24.42
N TYR A 87 3.31 -4.68 23.99
CA TYR A 87 4.29 -5.65 24.46
C TYR A 87 4.72 -5.42 25.91
N GLU A 88 4.65 -4.19 26.40
CA GLU A 88 4.85 -3.86 27.82
C GLU A 88 3.65 -4.27 28.70
N GLY A 89 2.55 -4.70 28.10
CA GLY A 89 1.33 -5.08 28.81
C GLY A 89 0.49 -3.88 29.27
N LEU A 90 0.80 -2.68 28.77
CA LEU A 90 0.05 -1.45 29.08
C LEU A 90 -1.29 -1.40 28.36
N LEU A 91 -1.43 -2.13 27.24
CA LEU A 91 -2.66 -2.22 26.45
C LEU A 91 -3.13 -3.67 26.31
N SER A 92 -4.45 -3.87 26.40
CA SER A 92 -5.06 -5.12 25.92
C SER A 92 -5.09 -5.16 24.39
N TRP A 93 -5.21 -6.36 23.81
CA TRP A 93 -5.38 -6.52 22.36
C TRP A 93 -6.59 -5.75 21.81
N GLU A 94 -7.68 -5.67 22.57
CA GLU A 94 -8.88 -4.94 22.17
C GLU A 94 -8.60 -3.43 22.05
N VAL A 95 -7.92 -2.85 23.04
CA VAL A 95 -7.55 -1.42 23.01
C VAL A 95 -6.52 -1.16 21.90
N PHE A 96 -5.49 -2.00 21.79
CA PHE A 96 -4.49 -1.91 20.72
C PHE A 96 -5.14 -1.93 19.33
N SER A 97 -5.93 -2.96 19.04
CA SER A 97 -6.55 -3.14 17.72
C SER A 97 -7.55 -2.02 17.38
N THR A 98 -8.29 -1.52 18.38
CA THR A 98 -9.19 -0.38 18.21
C THR A 98 -8.42 0.89 17.87
N ARG A 99 -7.32 1.20 18.58
CA ARG A 99 -6.48 2.37 18.29
C ARG A 99 -5.80 2.27 16.92
N VAL A 100 -5.35 1.08 16.52
CA VAL A 100 -4.79 0.86 15.17
C VAL A 100 -5.85 1.11 14.10
N LYS A 101 -7.05 0.53 14.24
CA LYS A 101 -8.15 0.72 13.28
C LYS A 101 -8.57 2.19 13.20
N ALA A 102 -8.75 2.86 14.34
CA ALA A 102 -9.14 4.27 14.40
C ALA A 102 -8.12 5.19 13.71
N SER A 103 -6.83 4.97 13.96
CA SER A 103 -5.76 5.82 13.41
C SER A 103 -5.52 5.66 11.90
N HIS A 104 -5.94 4.52 11.32
CA HIS A 104 -5.78 4.18 9.90
C HIS A 104 -7.10 4.16 9.10
N GLY A 105 -8.26 4.38 9.73
CA GLY A 105 -9.57 4.22 9.09
C GLY A 105 -9.77 5.04 7.81
N THR A 106 -9.13 6.21 7.69
CA THR A 106 -9.17 7.08 6.50
C THR A 106 -8.00 6.88 5.53
N ARG A 107 -7.08 5.94 5.82
CA ARG A 107 -5.81 5.73 5.11
C ARG A 107 -5.83 4.42 4.32
N MET A 108 -6.93 4.20 3.59
CA MET A 108 -7.29 2.91 2.98
C MET A 108 -7.18 2.89 1.44
N GLY A 109 -6.44 3.83 0.84
CA GLY A 109 -6.19 3.85 -0.61
C GLY A 109 -7.29 4.50 -1.45
N GLY A 110 -8.15 5.30 -0.81
CA GLY A 110 -9.22 6.03 -1.48
C GLY A 110 -8.74 7.11 -2.45
N PRO A 111 -9.68 7.76 -3.17
CA PRO A 111 -9.38 8.88 -4.04
C PRO A 111 -8.76 10.04 -3.27
N LYS A 112 -7.68 10.61 -3.80
CA LYS A 112 -6.97 11.77 -3.23
C LYS A 112 -6.60 12.71 -4.37
N LYS A 113 -6.45 14.01 -4.13
CA LYS A 113 -5.83 14.93 -5.12
C LYS A 113 -4.31 14.87 -5.02
N ARG A 114 -3.59 15.10 -6.13
CA ARG A 114 -2.13 15.22 -6.09
C ARG A 114 -1.70 16.40 -5.22
N LEU A 115 -0.66 16.18 -4.42
CA LEU A 115 0.01 17.27 -3.72
C LEU A 115 0.80 18.10 -4.73
N VAL A 116 0.42 19.35 -4.91
CA VAL A 116 1.16 20.33 -5.72
C VAL A 116 1.87 21.28 -4.76
N ILE A 117 3.19 21.42 -4.90
CA ILE A 117 4.00 22.33 -4.09
C ILE A 117 4.67 23.33 -5.05
N PRO A 118 4.09 24.53 -5.24
CA PRO A 118 4.57 25.49 -6.25
C PRO A 118 6.06 25.83 -6.13
N SER A 119 6.56 25.92 -4.90
CA SER A 119 7.97 26.22 -4.62
C SER A 119 8.90 25.02 -4.76
N LYS A 120 8.37 23.79 -4.88
CA LYS A 120 9.15 22.55 -4.90
C LYS A 120 8.55 21.48 -5.83
N PRO A 121 8.60 21.67 -7.15
CA PRO A 121 8.05 20.70 -8.11
C PRO A 121 8.63 19.29 -7.95
N LYS A 122 9.88 19.14 -7.49
CA LYS A 122 10.49 17.82 -7.25
C LYS A 122 9.88 17.05 -6.07
N GLU A 123 9.25 17.74 -5.13
CA GLU A 123 8.60 17.15 -3.95
C GLU A 123 7.09 16.91 -4.15
N GLU A 124 6.55 17.32 -5.30
CA GLU A 124 5.15 17.12 -5.66
C GLU A 124 4.85 15.65 -5.98
N ASP A 125 3.56 15.27 -5.92
CA ASP A 125 3.16 13.95 -6.40
C ASP A 125 3.25 13.92 -7.93
N TYR A 126 3.97 12.94 -8.49
CA TYR A 126 3.93 12.70 -9.94
C TYR A 126 2.58 12.12 -10.36
N PHE A 127 2.22 12.29 -11.63
CA PHE A 127 0.96 11.80 -12.21
C PHE A 127 0.66 10.32 -11.85
N TYR A 128 1.63 9.43 -12.03
CA TYR A 128 1.48 7.99 -11.76
C TYR A 128 1.32 7.62 -10.28
N ALA A 129 1.72 8.51 -9.36
CA ALA A 129 1.48 8.28 -7.94
C ALA A 129 0.00 8.43 -7.57
N ASN A 130 -0.74 9.24 -8.34
CA ASN A 130 -2.14 9.50 -8.11
C ASN A 130 -2.82 10.07 -9.37
N PRO A 131 -3.44 9.19 -10.19
CA PRO A 131 -4.06 9.56 -11.45
C PRO A 131 -5.51 10.04 -11.26
N TYR A 132 -5.72 10.98 -10.32
CA TYR A 132 -7.05 11.41 -9.89
C TYR A 132 -7.92 11.94 -11.05
N GLU A 133 -7.32 12.64 -12.01
CA GLU A 133 -7.97 13.19 -13.20
C GLU A 133 -8.49 12.09 -14.12
N CYS A 134 -7.83 10.93 -14.16
CA CYS A 134 -8.29 9.78 -14.95
C CYS A 134 -9.49 9.07 -14.31
N LEU A 135 -9.68 9.22 -13.00
CA LEU A 135 -10.81 8.60 -12.29
C LEU A 135 -12.15 9.23 -12.67
N GLN A 136 -12.15 10.50 -13.12
CA GLN A 136 -13.37 11.19 -13.55
C GLN A 136 -13.90 10.60 -14.86
N LEU A 137 -13.01 10.28 -15.79
CA LEU A 137 -13.34 9.68 -17.09
C LEU A 137 -14.01 8.30 -16.96
N LEU A 138 -13.59 7.48 -15.99
CA LEU A 138 -14.21 6.18 -15.70
C LEU A 138 -15.63 6.31 -15.13
N ARG A 139 -15.93 7.44 -14.47
CA ARG A 139 -17.26 7.72 -13.94
C ARG A 139 -18.22 8.18 -15.03
N GLU A 140 -17.71 8.93 -15.99
CA GLU A 140 -18.45 9.40 -17.16
C GLU A 140 -18.75 8.26 -18.12
N SER A 141 -17.81 7.32 -18.34
CA SER A 141 -18.03 6.12 -19.17
C SER A 141 -19.06 5.15 -18.60
N ASN A 142 -19.23 5.12 -17.27
CA ASN A 142 -20.24 4.30 -16.61
C ASN A 142 -21.61 5.01 -16.51
N GLY A 143 -21.67 6.31 -16.83
CA GLY A 143 -22.88 7.13 -16.81
C GLY A 143 -23.56 7.32 -18.17
N THR A 144 -22.92 6.94 -19.27
CA THR A 144 -23.42 7.16 -20.64
C THR A 144 -24.19 6.00 -21.26
N SER A 145 -24.51 4.93 -20.52
CA SER A 145 -25.27 3.78 -21.06
C SER A 145 -26.81 3.89 -20.94
N LEU A 146 -27.41 5.07 -20.82
CA LEU A 146 -28.89 5.21 -20.77
C LEU A 146 -29.48 6.42 -21.51
N LYS A 147 -28.83 6.92 -22.58
CA LYS A 147 -29.52 7.84 -23.50
C LYS A 147 -29.19 7.52 -24.95
N GLU A 148 -29.77 6.43 -25.43
CA GLU A 148 -30.12 6.24 -26.84
C GLU A 148 -31.02 5.02 -26.94
N THR A 149 -32.35 5.22 -26.99
CA THR A 149 -33.32 4.50 -27.83
C THR A 149 -34.72 5.12 -27.61
N MET A 150 -35.25 5.69 -28.71
CA MET A 150 -36.61 6.21 -28.99
C MET A 150 -37.03 7.53 -28.35
#